data_AF-A0A075G108-F1
#
_entry.id   AF-A0A075G108-F1
#
_cell.length_a   1.000
_cell.length_b   1.000
_cell.length_c   1.000
_cell.angle_alpha   90.00
_cell.angle_beta   90.00
_cell.angle_gamma   90.00
#
_symmetry.space_group_name_H-M   'P 1'
#
loop_
_entity.id
_entity.type
_entity.pdbx_description
1 polymer ?
#
loop_
_entity_poly.entity_id
_entity_poly.type
_entity_poly.pdbx_seq_one_letter_code
_entity_poly.pdbx_strand_id
1 'polypeptide(L)'
;MIDLPLISEIVSLKLAIAISKICELLINVWTILVCKKSLIQFYLRLYMKEKVECPKCNEVMLDVQACHLICPRCGSHMDCSDKGSVW
;
A
#
# COMPACT_ATOMS: atom_id res chain seq x y z
N MET A 1 -44.69 24.93 34.70
CA MET A 1 -43.39 25.62 34.52
C MET A 1 -42.37 24.52 34.25
N ILE A 2 -41.83 24.44 33.03
CA ILE A 2 -40.83 23.42 32.68
C ILE A 2 -39.47 24.05 32.98
N ASP A 3 -38.68 23.42 33.85
CA ASP A 3 -37.39 23.94 34.31
C ASP A 3 -36.40 24.12 33.15
N LEU A 4 -36.12 25.39 32.83
CA LEU A 4 -35.09 25.85 31.89
C LEU A 4 -33.72 25.12 32.01
N PRO A 5 -33.19 24.81 33.22
CA PRO A 5 -31.89 24.13 33.34
C PRO A 5 -31.89 22.69 32.80
N LEU A 6 -33.02 21.96 32.91
CA LEU A 6 -33.11 20.57 32.44
C LEU A 6 -33.05 20.48 30.90
N ILE A 7 -33.60 21.48 30.22
CA ILE A 7 -33.58 21.56 28.75
C ILE A 7 -32.16 21.83 28.23
N SER A 8 -31.39 22.67 28.93
CA SER A 8 -30.01 23.00 28.60
C SER A 8 -29.07 21.78 28.64
N GLU A 9 -29.23 20.94 29.67
CA GLU A 9 -28.44 19.71 29.83
C GLU A 9 -28.77 18.66 28.75
N ILE A 10 -30.05 18.50 28.40
CA ILE A 10 -30.49 17.59 27.34
C ILE A 10 -29.94 18.02 25.97
N VAL A 11 -29.93 19.33 25.67
CA VAL A 11 -29.36 19.86 24.42
C VAL A 11 -27.85 19.61 24.36
N SER A 12 -27.15 19.82 25.48
CA SER A 12 -25.71 19.59 25.59
C SER A 12 -25.34 18.11 25.39
N LEU A 13 -26.12 17.19 25.96
CA LEU A 13 -25.93 15.75 25.80
C LEU A 13 -26.15 15.29 24.35
N LYS A 14 -27.18 15.79 23.68
CA LYS A 14 -27.45 15.48 22.26
C LYS A 14 -26.35 15.99 21.33
N LEU A 15 -25.82 17.18 21.61
CA LEU A 15 -24.71 17.75 20.86
C LEU A 15 -23.43 16.91 21.03
N ALA A 16 -23.13 16.47 22.25
CA ALA A 16 -21.98 15.61 22.52
C ALA A 16 -22.07 14.26 21.78
N ILE A 17 -23.25 13.63 21.76
CA ILE A 17 -23.48 12.38 21.01
C ILE A 17 -23.30 12.60 19.50
N ALA A 18 -23.83 13.69 18.96
CA ALA A 18 -23.68 14.02 17.54
C ALA A 18 -22.21 14.22 17.15
N ILE A 19 -21.44 14.96 17.95
CA ILE A 19 -20.00 15.17 17.72
C ILE A 19 -19.24 13.83 17.79
N SER A 20 -19.53 13.00 18.79
CA SER A 20 -18.90 11.68 18.92
C SER A 20 -19.14 10.81 17.69
N LYS A 21 -20.36 10.79 17.13
CA LYS A 21 -20.67 10.03 15.93
C LYS A 21 -20.03 10.59 14.67
N ILE A 22 -19.93 11.92 14.54
CA ILE A 22 -19.19 12.54 13.44
C ILE A 22 -17.71 12.17 13.53
N CYS A 23 -17.11 12.22 14.72
CA CYS A 23 -15.71 11.82 14.92
C CYS A 23 -15.46 10.34 14.56
N GLU A 24 -16.33 9.42 14.99
CA GLU A 24 -16.24 7.99 14.59
C GLU A 24 -16.26 7.83 13.06
N LEU A 25 -17.16 8.55 12.37
CA LEU A 25 -17.28 8.51 10.92
C LEU A 25 -16.03 9.05 10.22
N LEU A 26 -15.50 10.18 10.69
CA LEU A 26 -14.29 10.80 10.14
C LEU A 26 -13.06 9.90 10.32
N ILE A 27 -12.92 9.25 11.48
CA ILE A 27 -11.83 8.30 11.73
C ILE A 27 -11.93 7.12 10.76
N ASN A 28 -13.11 6.52 10.61
CA ASN A 28 -13.31 5.38 9.71
C ASN A 28 -12.99 5.74 8.23
N VAL A 29 -13.46 6.91 7.78
CA VAL A 29 -13.16 7.40 6.42
C VAL A 29 -11.66 7.61 6.24
N TRP A 30 -10.99 8.23 7.21
CA TRP A 30 -9.55 8.46 7.17
C TRP A 30 -8.76 7.14 7.12
N THR A 31 -9.13 6.16 7.95
CA THR A 31 -8.53 4.82 7.94
C THR A 31 -8.66 4.14 6.57
N ILE A 32 -9.85 4.19 5.95
CA ILE A 32 -10.07 3.62 4.61
C ILE A 32 -9.18 4.31 3.56
N LEU A 33 -9.07 5.64 3.60
CA LEU A 33 -8.25 6.41 2.66
C LEU A 33 -6.75 6.08 2.82
N VAL A 34 -6.26 5.96 4.05
CA VAL A 34 -4.87 5.56 4.33
C VAL A 34 -4.60 4.13 3.86
N CYS A 35 -5.51 3.18 4.14
CA CYS A 35 -5.37 1.79 3.69
C CYS A 35 -5.32 1.69 2.16
N LYS A 36 -6.18 2.42 1.43
CA LYS A 36 -6.15 2.44 -0.04
C LYS A 36 -4.84 3.01 -0.59
N LYS A 37 -4.32 4.10 0.00
CA LYS A 37 -3.05 4.69 -0.42
C LYS A 37 -1.87 3.74 -0.23
N SER A 38 -1.86 3.01 0.90
CA SER A 38 -0.83 2.00 1.19
C SER A 38 -0.84 0.85 0.19
N LEU A 39 -2.03 0.33 -0.14
CA LEU A 39 -2.18 -0.72 -1.15
C LEU A 39 -1.68 -0.28 -2.53
N ILE A 40 -2.03 0.92 -2.97
CA ILE A 40 -1.57 1.46 -4.27
C ILE A 40 -0.04 1.57 -4.30
N GLN A 41 0.59 2.06 -3.22
CA GLN A 41 2.05 2.12 -3.12
C GLN A 41 2.71 0.74 -3.18
N PHE A 42 2.12 -0.25 -2.52
CA PHE A 42 2.60 -1.63 -2.54
C PHE A 42 2.53 -2.22 -3.95
N TYR A 43 1.41 -2.05 -4.65
CA TYR A 43 1.25 -2.52 -6.04
C TYR A 43 2.21 -1.83 -7.02
N LEU A 44 2.42 -0.52 -6.89
CA LEU A 44 3.41 0.21 -7.71
C LEU A 44 4.83 -0.30 -7.47
N ARG A 45 5.20 -0.63 -6.23
CA ARG A 45 6.51 -1.17 -5.89
C ARG A 45 6.71 -2.59 -6.46
N LEU A 46 5.66 -3.41 -6.51
CA LEU A 46 5.72 -4.72 -7.15
C LEU A 46 5.84 -4.64 -8.68
N TYR A 47 5.21 -3.64 -9.29
CA TYR A 47 5.22 -3.48 -10.75
C TYR A 47 6.54 -2.89 -11.28
N MET A 48 7.22 -2.07 -10.48
CA MET A 48 8.53 -1.47 -10.80
C MET A 48 9.68 -2.41 -10.38
N LYS A 49 9.66 -3.67 -10.79
CA LYS A 49 10.89 -4.49 -10.72
C LYS A 49 11.92 -3.88 -11.66
N GLU A 50 13.09 -3.54 -11.12
CA GLU A 50 14.19 -2.98 -11.90
C GLU A 50 14.55 -3.93 -13.05
N LYS A 51 14.69 -3.37 -14.26
CA LYS A 51 15.11 -4.15 -15.42
C LYS A 51 16.57 -4.52 -15.23
N VAL A 52 16.85 -5.81 -15.14
CA VAL A 52 18.22 -6.33 -15.01
C VAL A 52 18.77 -6.62 -16.40
N GLU A 53 19.94 -6.05 -16.71
CA GLU A 53 20.65 -6.32 -17.95
C GLU A 53 21.60 -7.51 -17.79
N CYS A 54 21.71 -8.33 -18.84
CA CYS A 54 22.62 -9.47 -18.86
C CYS A 54 24.08 -8.97 -18.96
N PRO A 55 24.98 -9.33 -18.04
CA PRO A 55 26.37 -8.86 -18.07
C PRO A 55 27.20 -9.44 -19.23
N LYS A 56 26.71 -10.47 -19.95
CA LYS A 56 27.39 -11.06 -21.10
C LYS A 56 27.06 -10.35 -22.42
N CYS A 57 25.85 -9.81 -22.57
CA CYS A 57 25.37 -9.32 -23.86
C CYS A 57 24.51 -8.06 -23.79
N ASN A 58 24.34 -7.47 -22.60
CA ASN A 58 23.58 -6.27 -22.27
C ASN A 58 22.09 -6.31 -22.67
N GLU A 59 21.55 -7.49 -22.95
CA GLU A 59 20.12 -7.67 -23.22
C GLU A 59 19.34 -7.68 -21.91
N VAL A 60 18.12 -7.13 -21.91
CA VAL A 60 17.25 -7.16 -20.72
C VAL A 60 16.84 -8.60 -20.42
N MET A 61 17.13 -9.05 -19.20
CA MET A 61 16.78 -10.39 -18.74
C MET A 61 15.29 -10.48 -18.41
N LEU A 62 14.69 -11.64 -18.67
CA LEU A 62 13.28 -11.94 -18.43
C LEU A 62 13.12 -12.64 -17.09
N ASP A 63 12.10 -12.25 -16.31
CA ASP A 63 11.72 -12.88 -15.05
C ASP A 63 10.86 -14.13 -15.34
N VAL A 64 11.43 -15.31 -15.11
CA VAL A 64 10.75 -16.61 -15.34
C VAL A 64 10.06 -17.10 -14.07
N GLN A 65 10.71 -16.87 -12.93
CA GLN A 65 10.17 -17.15 -11.60
C GLN A 65 10.66 -16.07 -10.63
N ALA A 66 10.00 -15.96 -9.48
CA ALA A 66 10.49 -15.10 -8.40
C ALA A 66 11.97 -15.42 -8.16
N CYS A 67 12.84 -14.41 -8.37
CA CYS A 67 14.28 -14.52 -8.22
C CYS A 67 15.09 -15.24 -9.33
N HIS A 68 14.48 -15.68 -10.44
CA HIS A 68 15.17 -16.36 -11.55
C HIS A 68 15.00 -15.58 -12.85
N LEU A 69 16.11 -15.06 -13.35
CA LEU A 69 16.19 -14.28 -14.58
C LEU A 69 16.87 -15.09 -15.68
N ILE A 70 16.33 -15.06 -16.89
CA ILE A 70 16.94 -15.67 -18.08
C ILE A 70 17.22 -14.61 -19.15
N CYS A 71 18.41 -14.66 -19.75
CA CYS A 71 18.71 -13.83 -20.91
C CYS A 71 18.15 -14.48 -22.19
N PRO A 72 17.23 -13.83 -22.91
CA PRO A 72 16.65 -14.41 -24.13
C PRO A 72 17.64 -14.50 -25.30
N ARG A 73 18.73 -13.73 -25.25
CA ARG A 73 19.75 -13.69 -26.32
C ARG A 73 20.80 -14.78 -26.17
N CYS A 74 21.41 -14.92 -24.99
CA CYS A 74 22.52 -15.86 -24.77
C CYS A 74 22.16 -17.08 -23.92
N GLY A 75 20.92 -17.16 -23.41
CA GLY A 75 20.46 -18.25 -22.56
C GLY A 75 21.10 -18.26 -21.17
N SER A 76 21.72 -17.16 -20.74
CA SER A 76 22.36 -17.09 -19.43
C SER A 76 21.34 -16.95 -18.30
N HIS A 77 21.62 -17.54 -17.16
CA HIS A 77 20.70 -17.54 -16.01
C HIS A 77 21.31 -16.75 -14.85
N MET A 78 20.46 -16.05 -14.10
CA MET A 78 20.82 -15.32 -12.90
C MET A 78 19.75 -15.55 -11.83
N ASP A 79 20.16 -16.21 -10.75
CA ASP A 79 19.28 -16.61 -9.66
C ASP A 79 19.61 -15.81 -8.39
N CYS A 80 18.66 -15.64 -7.46
CA CYS A 80 18.90 -14.89 -6.21
C CYS A 80 20.01 -15.50 -5.33
N SER A 81 20.36 -16.78 -5.52
CA SER A 81 21.48 -17.44 -4.85
C SER A 81 22.84 -17.05 -5.43
N ASP A 82 22.87 -16.56 -6.67
CA ASP A 82 24.11 -16.37 -7.42
C ASP A 82 24.90 -15.14 -6.99
N LYS A 83 24.37 -14.32 -6.08
CA LYS A 83 25.01 -13.06 -5.61
C LYS A 83 25.51 -12.17 -6.77
N GLY A 84 24.81 -12.20 -7.91
CA GLY A 84 25.20 -11.46 -9.12
C GLY A 84 26.13 -12.21 -10.09
N SER A 85 26.40 -13.50 -9.85
CA SER A 85 27.07 -14.39 -10.82
C SER A 85 26.09 -14.79 -11.92
N VAL A 86 26.57 -14.97 -13.15
CA VAL A 86 25.73 -15.29 -14.30
C VAL A 86 26.31 -16.48 -15.07
N TRP A 87 25.53 -17.55 -15.15
CA TRP A 87 25.93 -18.83 -15.73
C TRP A 87 25.55 -18.93 -17.21
#